data_AF-A0A526YGL0-F1
#
_entry.id   AF-A0A526YGL0-F1
#
_cell.length_a   1.000
_cell.length_b   1.000
_cell.length_c   1.000
_cell.angle_alpha   90.00
_cell.angle_beta   90.00
_cell.angle_gamma   90.00
#
_symmetry.space_group_name_H-M   'P 1'
#
loop_
_entity.id
_entity.type
_entity.pdbx_description
1 polymer ?
#
loop_
_entity_poly.entity_id
_entity_poly.type
_entity_poly.pdbx_seq_one_letter_code
_entity_poly.pdbx_strand_id
1 'polypeptide(L)'
;VYETYGRDHSALCSTVVRYHTKGAVRDIGKALGLPEDLTKLLSSQVWGHEEGIDEKRAQDLNLNLGDRRLRLTLELAQQLEGTPRHLSQHPGGFVLTNDRLDDLVPIEPARMVDRQVIEWDKDDIDILKFMKVDVLALGMLTCMKRSFDLLAEHKGMTLDLATIPAEDPATYAMIRKADTIGVFQIESRAQMSMLPRIKPRTFYDLVVEVAIVRP
;
A
#
# COMPACT_ATOMS: atom_id res chain seq x y z
N VAL A 1 16.91 -13.55 8.62
CA VAL A 1 17.33 -13.34 7.20
C VAL A 1 18.80 -13.00 7.16
N TYR A 2 19.22 -11.79 7.53
CA TYR A 2 20.64 -11.40 7.51
C TYR A 2 21.55 -12.32 8.34
N GLU A 3 21.14 -12.69 9.56
CA GLU A 3 21.90 -13.63 10.40
C GLU A 3 21.98 -15.05 9.80
N THR A 4 21.00 -15.43 8.98
CA THR A 4 20.87 -16.79 8.43
C THR A 4 21.60 -16.93 7.09
N TYR A 5 21.44 -15.92 6.22
CA TYR A 5 21.93 -15.95 4.83
C TYR A 5 23.14 -15.05 4.61
N GLY A 6 23.51 -14.21 5.59
CA GLY A 6 24.59 -13.25 5.45
C GLY A 6 24.17 -11.96 4.76
N ARG A 7 24.86 -10.86 5.06
CA ARG A 7 24.65 -9.57 4.40
C ARG A 7 25.12 -9.58 2.95
N ASP A 8 26.16 -10.33 2.63
CA ASP A 8 26.69 -10.34 1.26
C ASP A 8 25.75 -11.05 0.27
N HIS A 9 24.68 -11.70 0.75
CA HIS A 9 23.76 -12.50 -0.07
C HIS A 9 22.28 -12.12 0.10
N SER A 10 21.98 -11.14 0.96
CA SER A 10 20.60 -10.75 1.23
C SER A 10 20.45 -9.25 1.35
N ALA A 11 19.42 -8.67 0.72
CA ALA A 11 19.13 -7.24 0.80
C ALA A 11 17.65 -6.97 0.58
N LEU A 12 17.19 -5.77 0.91
CA LEU A 12 15.87 -5.29 0.51
C LEU A 12 15.88 -4.87 -0.96
N CYS A 13 14.80 -5.13 -1.69
CA CYS A 13 14.56 -4.53 -3.00
C CYS A 13 14.28 -3.03 -2.86
N SER A 14 14.59 -2.27 -3.90
CA SER A 14 14.12 -0.89 -4.01
C SER A 14 12.64 -0.84 -4.41
N THR A 15 12.09 0.36 -4.41
CA THR A 15 10.82 0.69 -5.04
C THR A 15 11.03 1.98 -5.80
N VAL A 16 10.89 1.93 -7.12
CA VAL A 16 10.97 3.12 -7.97
C VAL A 16 9.68 3.91 -7.81
N VAL A 17 9.75 5.00 -7.06
CA VAL A 17 8.60 5.91 -6.92
C VAL A 17 8.54 6.79 -8.15
N ARG A 18 7.45 6.69 -8.90
CA ARG A 18 7.21 7.48 -10.10
C ARG A 18 6.26 8.65 -9.83
N TYR A 19 6.32 9.66 -10.68
CA TYR A 19 5.37 10.76 -10.64
C TYR A 19 3.98 10.27 -11.06
N HIS A 20 3.04 10.33 -10.13
CA HIS A 20 1.60 10.30 -10.45
C HIS A 20 1.09 11.71 -10.66
N THR A 21 -0.02 11.86 -11.39
CA THR A 21 -0.59 13.15 -11.81
C THR A 21 -0.65 14.18 -10.67
N LYS A 22 -1.15 13.77 -9.50
CA LYS A 22 -1.26 14.66 -8.32
C LYS A 22 0.10 15.15 -7.80
N GLY A 23 1.09 14.26 -7.77
CA GLY A 23 2.44 14.58 -7.33
C GLY A 23 3.16 15.50 -8.32
N ALA A 24 2.98 15.25 -9.61
CA ALA A 24 3.56 16.07 -10.68
C ALA A 24 3.01 17.51 -10.63
N VAL A 25 1.70 17.67 -10.55
CA VAL A 25 1.04 19.00 -10.44
C VAL A 25 1.53 19.76 -9.20
N ARG A 26 1.69 19.07 -8.06
CA ARG A 26 2.15 19.70 -6.82
C ARG A 26 3.60 20.18 -6.90
N ASP A 27 4.52 19.33 -7.34
CA ASP A 27 5.95 19.64 -7.38
C ASP A 27 6.24 20.72 -8.44
N ILE A 28 5.62 20.63 -9.63
CA ILE A 28 5.78 21.62 -10.70
C ILE A 28 5.08 22.94 -10.37
N GLY A 29 3.86 22.89 -9.82
CA GLY A 29 3.16 24.09 -9.40
C GLY A 29 3.97 24.87 -8.36
N LYS A 30 4.58 24.16 -7.42
CA LYS A 30 5.52 24.76 -6.46
C LYS A 30 6.74 25.36 -7.15
N ALA A 31 7.37 24.64 -8.10
CA ALA A 31 8.54 25.14 -8.84
C ALA A 31 8.21 26.39 -9.69
N LEU A 32 7.02 26.43 -10.30
CA LEU A 32 6.51 27.57 -11.04
C LEU A 32 5.98 28.68 -10.14
N GLY A 33 5.96 28.49 -8.82
CA GLY A 33 5.59 29.48 -7.79
C GLY A 33 4.10 29.76 -7.68
N LEU A 34 3.27 28.74 -7.93
CA LEU A 34 1.86 28.75 -7.56
C LEU A 34 1.71 28.65 -6.02
N PRO A 35 0.71 29.32 -5.43
CA PRO A 35 0.41 29.17 -4.00
C PRO A 35 0.08 27.73 -3.61
N GLU A 36 0.42 27.34 -2.38
CA GLU A 36 0.21 25.96 -1.91
C GLU A 36 -1.27 25.55 -1.99
N ASP A 37 -2.19 26.44 -1.61
CA ASP A 37 -3.63 26.19 -1.66
C ASP A 37 -4.12 25.90 -3.08
N LEU A 38 -3.57 26.63 -4.07
CA LEU A 38 -3.86 26.40 -5.47
C LEU A 38 -3.32 25.04 -5.94
N THR A 39 -2.08 24.69 -5.59
CA THR A 39 -1.52 23.37 -5.95
C THR A 39 -2.27 22.21 -5.31
N LYS A 40 -2.74 22.36 -4.06
CA LYS A 40 -3.58 21.38 -3.37
C LYS A 40 -4.91 21.22 -4.06
N LEU A 41 -5.58 22.34 -4.36
CA LEU A 41 -6.85 22.36 -5.09
C LEU A 41 -6.71 21.65 -6.42
N LEU A 42 -5.72 22.03 -7.24
CA LEU A 42 -5.45 21.41 -8.54
C LEU A 42 -5.21 19.89 -8.39
N SER A 43 -4.31 19.48 -7.50
CA SER A 43 -4.00 18.06 -7.28
C SER A 43 -5.21 17.24 -6.80
N SER A 44 -6.16 17.87 -6.09
CA SER A 44 -7.36 17.19 -5.60
C SER A 44 -8.42 17.00 -6.69
N GLN A 45 -8.34 17.77 -7.77
CA GLN A 45 -9.34 17.81 -8.85
C GLN A 45 -8.90 17.03 -10.10
N VAL A 46 -7.60 16.82 -10.28
CA VAL A 46 -7.08 15.91 -11.32
C VAL A 46 -7.23 14.46 -10.83
N TRP A 47 -8.44 13.90 -11.03
CA TRP A 47 -8.73 12.47 -10.86
C TRP A 47 -8.96 11.83 -12.23
N GLY A 48 -8.26 10.71 -12.49
CA GLY A 48 -8.59 9.77 -13.56
C GLY A 48 -8.27 10.29 -14.97
N HIS A 49 -7.15 9.80 -15.50
CA HIS A 49 -6.67 9.77 -16.87
C HIS A 49 -7.32 10.54 -18.05
N GLU A 50 -6.39 10.90 -18.95
CA GLU A 50 -6.46 11.28 -20.38
C GLU A 50 -6.66 12.74 -20.77
N GLU A 51 -7.49 13.55 -20.09
CA GLU A 51 -7.81 14.90 -20.61
C GLU A 51 -7.71 16.02 -19.56
N GLY A 52 -6.50 16.26 -19.05
CA GLY A 52 -6.15 17.52 -18.34
C GLY A 52 -7.20 18.05 -17.34
N ILE A 53 -7.31 19.37 -17.24
CA ILE A 53 -8.46 20.03 -16.60
C ILE A 53 -9.29 20.64 -17.73
N ASP A 54 -10.47 20.06 -18.01
CA ASP A 54 -11.42 20.64 -18.97
C ASP A 54 -11.80 22.08 -18.57
N GLU A 55 -12.07 22.94 -19.56
CA GLU A 55 -12.40 24.35 -19.39
C GLU A 55 -13.58 24.57 -18.43
N LYS A 56 -14.57 23.66 -18.46
CA LYS A 56 -15.71 23.70 -17.52
C LYS A 56 -15.27 23.52 -16.07
N ARG A 57 -14.39 22.55 -15.81
CA ARG A 57 -13.86 22.31 -14.45
C ARG A 57 -12.98 23.47 -14.00
N ALA A 58 -12.22 24.07 -14.92
CA ALA A 58 -11.42 25.24 -14.60
C ALA A 58 -12.32 26.44 -14.23
N GLN A 59 -13.42 26.65 -14.95
CA GLN A 59 -14.41 27.70 -14.64
C GLN A 59 -15.09 27.46 -13.29
N ASP A 60 -15.51 26.22 -13.00
CA ASP A 60 -16.13 25.86 -11.71
C ASP A 60 -15.18 26.11 -10.52
N LEU A 61 -13.88 25.98 -10.75
CA LEU A 61 -12.82 26.21 -9.76
C LEU A 61 -12.31 27.66 -9.75
N ASN A 62 -12.92 28.56 -10.53
CA ASN A 62 -12.47 29.94 -10.75
C ASN A 62 -10.99 30.03 -11.16
N LEU A 63 -10.50 29.02 -11.89
CA LEU A 63 -9.14 28.97 -12.40
C LEU A 63 -9.03 29.77 -13.68
N ASN A 64 -8.12 30.74 -13.69
CA ASN A 64 -7.79 31.48 -14.90
C ASN A 64 -6.86 30.66 -15.80
N LEU A 65 -7.42 29.91 -16.75
CA LEU A 65 -6.64 29.18 -17.77
C LEU A 65 -5.80 30.10 -18.68
N GLY A 66 -6.03 31.42 -18.68
CA GLY A 66 -5.15 32.39 -19.32
C GLY A 66 -3.82 32.61 -18.59
N ASP A 67 -3.73 32.22 -17.31
CA ASP A 67 -2.48 32.32 -16.55
C ASP A 67 -1.43 31.37 -17.14
N ARG A 68 -0.31 31.94 -17.59
CA ARG A 68 0.82 31.22 -18.14
C ARG A 68 1.39 30.21 -17.13
N ARG A 69 1.48 30.54 -15.85
CA ARG A 69 2.05 29.65 -14.81
C ARG A 69 1.16 28.44 -14.60
N LEU A 70 -0.16 28.64 -14.60
CA LEU A 70 -1.13 27.56 -14.48
C LEU A 70 -1.05 26.61 -15.68
N ARG A 71 -1.10 27.13 -16.91
CA ARG A 71 -0.98 26.30 -18.12
C ARG A 71 0.31 25.49 -18.17
N LEU A 72 1.44 26.15 -17.92
CA LEU A 72 2.74 25.48 -17.88
C LEU A 72 2.80 24.42 -16.78
N THR A 73 2.13 24.64 -15.64
CA THR A 73 2.05 23.64 -14.58
C THR A 73 1.36 22.37 -15.06
N LEU A 74 0.22 22.52 -15.75
CA LEU A 74 -0.55 21.38 -16.24
C LEU A 74 0.18 20.63 -17.36
N GLU A 75 0.74 21.38 -18.31
CA GLU A 75 1.49 20.82 -19.45
C GLU A 75 2.72 20.04 -18.99
N LEU A 76 3.56 20.66 -18.14
CA LEU A 76 4.76 20.00 -17.63
C LEU A 76 4.42 18.85 -16.68
N ALA A 77 3.31 18.92 -15.94
CA ALA A 77 2.88 17.82 -15.07
C ALA A 77 2.49 16.58 -15.86
N GLN A 78 1.86 16.76 -17.02
CA GLN A 78 1.55 15.66 -17.93
C GLN A 78 2.84 15.03 -18.50
N GLN A 79 3.84 15.85 -18.86
CA GLN A 79 5.12 15.33 -19.35
C GLN A 79 5.93 14.60 -18.27
N LEU A 80 5.78 15.00 -17.00
CA LEU A 80 6.48 14.38 -15.88
C LEU A 80 5.81 13.09 -15.40
N GLU A 81 4.55 12.83 -15.78
CA GLU A 81 3.82 11.63 -15.37
C GLU A 81 4.54 10.34 -15.78
N GLY A 82 4.65 9.39 -14.86
CA GLY A 82 5.34 8.11 -15.06
C GLY A 82 6.87 8.17 -14.96
N THR A 83 7.48 9.36 -14.96
CA THR A 83 8.94 9.49 -14.80
C THR A 83 9.38 9.09 -13.37
N PRO A 84 10.59 8.50 -13.21
CA PRO A 84 11.14 8.21 -11.88
C PRO A 84 11.37 9.48 -11.07
N ARG A 85 10.95 9.48 -9.80
CA ARG A 85 11.15 10.60 -8.87
C ARG A 85 12.29 10.35 -7.89
N HIS A 86 12.28 9.19 -7.24
CA HIS A 86 13.31 8.75 -6.30
C HIS A 86 13.16 7.25 -6.03
N LEU A 87 14.21 6.65 -5.47
CA LEU A 87 14.16 5.31 -4.93
C LEU A 87 13.66 5.35 -3.48
N SER A 88 12.80 4.39 -3.16
CA SER A 88 12.37 4.08 -1.80
C SER A 88 12.74 2.63 -1.48
N GLN A 89 12.64 2.25 -0.21
CA GLN A 89 12.82 0.86 0.22
C GLN A 89 11.52 0.08 0.07
N HIS A 90 11.58 -1.14 -0.45
CA HIS A 90 10.43 -2.03 -0.43
C HIS A 90 10.10 -2.41 1.02
N PRO A 91 8.83 -2.31 1.46
CA PRO A 91 8.45 -2.44 2.88
C PRO A 91 8.69 -3.82 3.48
N GLY A 92 8.96 -4.83 2.66
CA GLY A 92 9.26 -6.19 3.13
C GLY A 92 9.91 -7.11 2.12
N GLY A 93 10.31 -6.61 0.95
CA GLY A 93 10.74 -7.45 -0.16
C GLY A 93 12.22 -7.70 -0.04
N PHE A 94 12.60 -8.93 0.27
CA PHE A 94 14.00 -9.36 0.33
C PHE A 94 14.36 -10.12 -0.94
N VAL A 95 15.55 -9.85 -1.45
CA VAL A 95 16.23 -10.70 -2.41
C VAL A 95 17.24 -11.57 -1.68
N LEU A 96 17.35 -12.82 -2.11
CA LEU A 96 18.35 -13.79 -1.65
C LEU A 96 19.10 -14.36 -2.85
N THR A 97 20.43 -14.36 -2.80
CA THR A 97 21.28 -14.91 -3.86
C THR A 97 22.23 -15.96 -3.31
N ASN A 98 22.67 -16.88 -4.16
CA ASN A 98 23.74 -17.82 -3.79
C ASN A 98 25.11 -17.15 -3.83
N ASP A 99 25.36 -16.37 -4.88
CA ASP A 99 26.59 -15.60 -5.04
C ASP A 99 26.45 -14.23 -4.36
N ARG A 100 27.55 -13.51 -4.26
CA ARG A 100 27.61 -12.20 -3.62
C ARG A 100 26.75 -11.18 -4.37
N LEU A 101 25.90 -10.45 -3.65
CA LEU A 101 25.04 -9.41 -4.19
C LEU A 101 25.84 -8.23 -4.73
N ASP A 102 26.94 -7.86 -4.10
CA ASP A 102 27.75 -6.70 -4.49
C ASP A 102 28.58 -6.92 -5.76
N ASP A 103 28.73 -8.18 -6.21
CA ASP A 103 29.25 -8.50 -7.54
C ASP A 103 28.19 -8.33 -8.65
N LEU A 104 26.90 -8.24 -8.27
CA LEU A 104 25.76 -8.23 -9.19
C LEU A 104 25.08 -6.85 -9.28
N VAL A 105 24.93 -6.16 -8.16
CA VAL A 105 24.21 -4.89 -8.05
C VAL A 105 24.80 -4.02 -6.93
N PRO A 106 24.87 -2.69 -7.12
CA PRO A 106 25.22 -1.78 -6.02
C PRO A 106 24.30 -1.97 -4.81
N ILE A 107 24.91 -1.95 -3.62
CA ILE A 107 24.22 -2.08 -2.33
C ILE A 107 24.37 -0.77 -1.57
N GLU A 108 23.26 -0.22 -1.11
CA GLU A 108 23.21 0.97 -0.27
C GLU A 108 22.77 0.65 1.16
N PRO A 109 23.31 1.34 2.19
CA PRO A 109 22.74 1.28 3.53
C PRO A 109 21.30 1.78 3.52
N ALA A 110 20.39 0.97 4.04
CA ALA A 110 18.99 1.39 4.17
C ALA A 110 18.84 2.41 5.31
N ARG A 111 17.72 3.14 5.30
CA ARG A 111 17.40 4.13 6.35
C ARG A 111 17.24 3.48 7.74
N MET A 112 16.79 2.23 7.78
CA MET A 112 16.75 1.46 9.01
C MET A 112 18.13 0.91 9.34
N VAL A 113 18.54 1.08 10.60
CA VAL A 113 19.79 0.53 11.13
C VAL A 113 19.85 -0.96 10.81
N ASP A 114 21.05 -1.42 10.44
CA ASP A 114 21.36 -2.80 10.15
C ASP A 114 20.68 -3.43 8.93
N ARG A 115 20.09 -2.62 8.05
CA ARG A 115 19.51 -3.07 6.78
C ARG A 115 20.23 -2.45 5.59
N GLN A 116 20.12 -3.12 4.46
CA GLN A 116 20.65 -2.65 3.18
C GLN A 116 19.63 -2.86 2.07
N VAL A 117 19.74 -2.06 1.02
CA VAL A 117 18.85 -2.03 -0.12
C VAL A 117 19.67 -2.11 -1.40
N ILE A 118 19.15 -2.79 -2.41
CA ILE A 118 19.74 -2.83 -3.75
C ILE A 118 18.91 -1.96 -4.69
N GLU A 119 19.52 -1.55 -5.80
CA GLU A 119 18.90 -0.67 -6.78
C GLU A 119 17.70 -1.29 -7.52
N TRP A 120 17.67 -2.61 -7.66
CA TRP A 120 16.61 -3.33 -8.38
C TRP A 120 15.28 -3.32 -7.63
N ASP A 121 14.21 -3.05 -8.37
CA ASP A 121 12.86 -3.15 -7.86
C ASP A 121 12.30 -4.58 -7.99
N LYS A 122 11.03 -4.76 -7.62
CA LYS A 122 10.39 -6.07 -7.68
C LYS A 122 10.38 -6.65 -9.11
N ASP A 123 10.11 -5.82 -10.11
CA ASP A 123 9.95 -6.29 -11.48
C ASP A 123 11.31 -6.69 -12.07
N ASP A 124 12.38 -5.94 -11.73
CA ASP A 124 13.75 -6.31 -12.05
C ASP A 124 14.14 -7.67 -11.46
N ILE A 125 13.81 -7.91 -10.17
CA ILE A 125 14.09 -9.19 -9.50
C ILE A 125 13.33 -10.35 -10.14
N ASP A 126 12.07 -10.13 -10.52
CA ASP A 126 11.25 -11.14 -11.19
C ASP A 126 11.80 -11.45 -12.60
N ILE A 127 12.30 -10.45 -13.34
CA ILE A 127 12.95 -10.62 -14.65
C ILE A 127 14.26 -11.42 -14.52
N LEU A 128 15.08 -11.08 -13.53
CA LEU A 128 16.35 -11.76 -13.25
C LEU A 128 16.14 -13.16 -12.67
N LYS A 129 14.90 -13.51 -12.28
CA LYS A 129 14.50 -14.78 -11.68
C LYS A 129 15.25 -15.07 -10.37
N PHE A 130 15.55 -14.01 -9.61
CA PHE A 130 16.14 -14.19 -8.29
C PHE A 130 15.10 -14.59 -7.24
N MET A 131 15.59 -15.25 -6.20
CA MET A 131 14.74 -15.67 -5.10
C MET A 131 14.29 -14.43 -4.33
N LYS A 132 12.97 -14.24 -4.27
CA LYS A 132 12.34 -13.13 -3.54
C LYS A 132 11.48 -13.66 -2.39
N VAL A 133 11.56 -13.01 -1.24
CA VAL A 133 10.70 -13.29 -0.08
C VAL A 133 10.12 -11.98 0.46
N ASP A 134 8.80 -11.90 0.52
CA ASP A 134 8.11 -10.76 1.13
C ASP A 134 7.82 -11.04 2.61
N VAL A 135 8.48 -10.30 3.50
CA VAL A 135 8.24 -10.29 4.95
C VAL A 135 7.36 -9.10 5.29
N LEU A 136 6.05 -9.32 5.28
CA LEU A 136 5.06 -8.28 5.53
C LEU A 136 4.70 -8.16 7.02
N ALA A 137 4.65 -6.92 7.51
CA ALA A 137 4.19 -6.62 8.86
C ALA A 137 2.66 -6.38 8.86
N LEU A 138 1.87 -7.44 9.00
CA LEU A 138 0.42 -7.32 9.08
C LEU A 138 -0.01 -7.00 10.53
N GLY A 139 -0.51 -5.77 10.74
CA GLY A 139 -0.89 -5.27 12.08
C GLY A 139 -1.92 -6.17 12.80
N MET A 140 -2.81 -6.82 12.05
CA MET A 140 -3.81 -7.72 12.63
C MET A 140 -3.23 -8.99 13.24
N LEU A 141 -2.09 -9.50 12.73
CA LEU A 141 -1.38 -10.60 13.39
C LEU A 141 -0.85 -10.16 14.77
N THR A 142 -0.36 -8.92 14.87
CA THR A 142 0.08 -8.34 16.16
C THR A 142 -1.10 -8.15 17.10
N CYS A 143 -2.25 -7.68 16.60
CA CYS A 143 -3.47 -7.55 17.37
C CYS A 143 -3.91 -8.91 17.93
N MET A 144 -3.99 -9.94 17.10
CA MET A 144 -4.36 -11.30 17.53
C MET A 144 -3.40 -11.85 18.58
N LYS A 145 -2.08 -11.69 18.39
CA LYS A 145 -1.07 -12.12 19.37
C LYS A 145 -1.33 -11.47 20.74
N ARG A 146 -1.56 -10.15 20.77
CA ARG A 146 -1.86 -9.44 22.03
C ARG A 146 -3.17 -9.89 22.65
N SER A 147 -4.20 -10.15 21.84
CA SER A 147 -5.47 -10.69 22.34
C SER A 147 -5.31 -12.08 22.98
N PHE A 148 -4.49 -12.95 22.39
CA PHE A 148 -4.19 -14.26 22.97
C PHE A 148 -3.40 -14.15 24.28
N ASP A 149 -2.41 -13.24 24.35
CA ASP A 149 -1.68 -12.97 25.60
C ASP A 149 -2.64 -12.55 26.73
N LEU A 150 -3.59 -11.65 26.43
CA LEU A 150 -4.60 -11.17 27.40
C LEU A 150 -5.55 -12.29 27.85
N LEU A 151 -5.93 -13.21 26.95
CA LEU A 151 -6.73 -14.38 27.29
C LEU A 151 -5.95 -15.34 28.21
N ALA A 152 -4.66 -15.56 27.94
CA ALA A 152 -3.82 -16.38 28.78
C ALA A 152 -3.67 -15.75 30.19
N GLU A 153 -3.38 -14.45 30.25
CA GLU A 153 -3.16 -13.72 31.50
C GLU A 153 -4.42 -13.64 32.37
N HIS A 154 -5.56 -13.25 31.79
CA HIS A 154 -6.75 -12.90 32.57
C HIS A 154 -7.81 -14.01 32.62
N LYS A 155 -7.74 -15.00 31.73
CA LYS A 155 -8.73 -16.08 31.63
C LYS A 155 -8.10 -17.48 31.75
N GLY A 156 -6.77 -17.58 31.81
CA GLY A 156 -6.07 -18.87 31.81
C GLY A 156 -6.28 -19.67 30.52
N MET A 157 -6.72 -19.01 29.44
CA MET A 157 -7.00 -19.66 28.16
C MET A 157 -5.81 -19.45 27.22
N THR A 158 -5.10 -20.53 26.90
CA THR A 158 -3.99 -20.49 25.95
C THR A 158 -4.52 -20.88 24.56
N LEU A 159 -4.59 -19.89 23.67
CA LEU A 159 -5.00 -20.06 22.27
C LEU A 159 -3.93 -19.48 21.35
N ASP A 160 -3.87 -20.01 20.13
CA ASP A 160 -3.07 -19.49 19.03
C ASP A 160 -3.85 -19.62 17.70
N LEU A 161 -3.21 -19.25 16.59
CA LEU A 161 -3.84 -19.32 15.27
C LEU A 161 -4.20 -20.75 14.83
N ALA A 162 -3.54 -21.77 15.35
CA ALA A 162 -3.78 -23.17 15.00
C ALA A 162 -4.85 -23.82 15.91
N THR A 163 -5.05 -23.28 17.11
CA THR A 163 -5.89 -23.86 18.17
C THR A 163 -7.17 -23.09 18.44
N ILE A 164 -7.31 -21.87 17.90
CA ILE A 164 -8.56 -21.12 17.99
C ILE A 164 -9.73 -21.96 17.43
N PRO A 165 -10.84 -22.10 18.17
CA PRO A 165 -11.97 -22.89 17.70
C PRO A 165 -12.52 -22.37 16.37
N ALA A 166 -12.60 -23.26 15.39
CA ALA A 166 -13.25 -22.95 14.13
C ALA A 166 -14.77 -22.90 14.30
N GLU A 167 -15.43 -22.15 13.42
CA GLU A 167 -16.88 -22.17 13.23
C GLU A 167 -17.72 -21.73 14.45
N ASP A 168 -17.24 -20.77 15.25
CA ASP A 168 -17.98 -20.25 16.40
C ASP A 168 -19.30 -19.54 16.00
N PRO A 169 -20.47 -20.04 16.43
CA PRO A 169 -21.77 -19.48 16.05
C PRO A 169 -21.97 -18.02 16.49
N ALA A 170 -21.38 -17.61 17.62
CA ALA A 170 -21.51 -16.25 18.14
C ALA A 170 -20.75 -15.24 17.26
N THR A 171 -19.55 -15.60 16.81
CA THR A 171 -18.75 -14.84 15.84
C THR A 171 -19.54 -14.59 14.56
N TYR A 172 -20.14 -15.63 13.96
CA TYR A 172 -20.97 -15.38 12.78
C TYR A 172 -22.24 -14.59 13.07
N ALA A 173 -22.83 -14.72 14.26
CA ALA A 173 -23.99 -13.92 14.63
C ALA A 173 -23.66 -12.42 14.72
N MET A 174 -22.48 -12.07 15.23
CA MET A 174 -21.94 -10.70 15.21
C MET A 174 -21.73 -10.22 13.76
N ILE A 175 -21.06 -11.03 12.94
CA ILE A 175 -20.77 -10.69 11.53
C ILE A 175 -22.06 -10.43 10.73
N ARG A 176 -23.10 -11.27 10.90
CA ARG A 176 -24.39 -11.09 10.21
C ARG A 176 -25.14 -9.82 10.62
N LYS A 177 -24.81 -9.23 11.77
CA LYS A 177 -25.35 -7.93 12.21
C LYS A 177 -24.52 -6.75 11.69
N ALA A 178 -23.49 -7.02 10.88
CA ALA A 178 -22.49 -6.07 10.44
C ALA A 178 -21.73 -5.38 11.59
N ASP A 179 -21.67 -6.01 12.76
CA ASP A 179 -20.89 -5.51 13.89
C ASP A 179 -19.42 -5.92 13.71
N THR A 180 -18.76 -5.31 12.72
CA THR A 180 -17.46 -5.75 12.18
C THR A 180 -16.41 -4.65 12.18
N ILE A 181 -16.63 -3.60 12.97
CA ILE A 181 -15.62 -2.57 13.21
C ILE A 181 -14.40 -3.23 13.87
N GLY A 182 -13.21 -3.04 13.31
CA GLY A 182 -11.99 -3.71 13.74
C GLY A 182 -11.84 -5.18 13.30
N VAL A 183 -12.75 -5.72 12.47
CA VAL A 183 -12.64 -7.08 11.94
C VAL A 183 -11.96 -7.04 10.56
N PHE A 184 -10.80 -7.68 10.47
CA PHE A 184 -9.96 -7.67 9.28
C PHE A 184 -10.72 -8.10 8.00
N GLN A 185 -10.47 -7.41 6.89
CA GLN A 185 -11.08 -7.59 5.56
C GLN A 185 -12.58 -7.27 5.41
N ILE A 186 -13.38 -7.32 6.46
CA ILE A 186 -14.84 -7.13 6.39
C ILE A 186 -15.37 -5.87 7.10
N GLU A 187 -14.48 -4.96 7.49
CA GLU A 187 -14.83 -3.69 8.15
C GLU A 187 -15.33 -2.60 7.18
N SER A 188 -15.05 -2.69 5.88
CA SER A 188 -15.40 -1.60 4.96
C SER A 188 -16.91 -1.39 4.85
N ARG A 189 -17.35 -0.16 4.56
CA ARG A 189 -18.79 0.16 4.38
C ARG A 189 -19.48 -0.74 3.38
N ALA A 190 -18.80 -1.11 2.29
CA ALA A 190 -19.34 -2.01 1.28
C ALA A 190 -19.59 -3.41 1.87
N GLN A 191 -18.60 -3.97 2.57
CA GLN A 191 -18.71 -5.27 3.25
C GLN A 191 -19.82 -5.24 4.32
N MET A 192 -19.77 -4.26 5.24
CA MET A 192 -20.79 -4.08 6.28
C MET A 192 -22.22 -3.98 5.72
N SER A 193 -22.41 -3.42 4.51
CA SER A 193 -23.73 -3.36 3.88
C SER A 193 -24.20 -4.70 3.29
N MET A 194 -23.26 -5.57 2.91
CA MET A 194 -23.52 -6.86 2.27
C MET A 194 -23.66 -8.01 3.28
N LEU A 195 -22.92 -7.97 4.39
CA LEU A 195 -22.95 -9.01 5.43
C LEU A 195 -24.37 -9.35 5.94
N PRO A 196 -25.28 -8.39 6.22
CA PRO A 196 -26.65 -8.70 6.65
C PRO A 196 -27.54 -9.30 5.55
N ARG A 197 -27.13 -9.17 4.27
CA ARG A 197 -27.83 -9.72 3.11
C ARG A 197 -27.40 -11.16 2.83
N ILE A 198 -26.08 -11.39 2.80
CA ILE A 198 -25.47 -12.71 2.52
C ILE A 198 -25.64 -13.64 3.73
N LYS A 199 -25.60 -13.10 4.94
CA LYS A 199 -25.78 -13.81 6.20
C LYS A 199 -24.85 -15.03 6.36
N PRO A 200 -23.52 -14.86 6.31
CA PRO A 200 -22.56 -15.96 6.39
C PRO A 200 -22.76 -16.80 7.66
N ARG A 201 -22.62 -18.12 7.53
CA ARG A 201 -22.72 -19.11 8.61
C ARG A 201 -21.51 -20.00 8.73
N THR A 202 -20.66 -20.01 7.71
CA THR A 202 -19.43 -20.79 7.66
C THR A 202 -18.26 -19.92 7.21
N PHE A 203 -17.04 -20.40 7.42
CA PHE A 203 -15.84 -19.68 6.96
C PHE A 203 -15.86 -19.52 5.44
N TYR A 204 -16.34 -20.55 4.72
CA TYR A 204 -16.42 -20.53 3.27
C TYR A 204 -17.36 -19.43 2.74
N ASP A 205 -18.43 -19.10 3.46
CA ASP A 205 -19.31 -17.99 3.08
C ASP A 205 -18.56 -16.64 3.11
N LEU A 206 -17.65 -16.45 4.08
CA LEU A 206 -16.80 -15.24 4.16
C LEU A 206 -15.78 -15.20 3.04
N VAL A 207 -15.20 -16.34 2.66
CA VAL A 207 -14.29 -16.42 1.51
C VAL A 207 -15.00 -15.96 0.23
N VAL A 208 -16.24 -16.41 0.01
CA VAL A 208 -17.06 -15.99 -1.13
C VAL A 208 -17.43 -14.52 -1.06
N GLU A 209 -17.86 -14.02 0.12
CA GLU A 209 -18.23 -12.62 0.32
C GLU A 209 -17.08 -11.66 0.04
N VAL A 210 -15.91 -11.90 0.63
CA VAL A 210 -14.70 -11.10 0.38
C VAL A 210 -14.25 -11.19 -1.08
N ALA A 211 -14.49 -12.32 -1.77
CA ALA A 211 -14.17 -12.46 -3.18
C ALA A 211 -15.09 -11.66 -4.10
N ILE A 212 -16.39 -11.57 -3.78
CA ILE A 212 -17.40 -10.89 -4.61
C ILE A 212 -17.36 -9.37 -4.41
N VAL A 213 -17.15 -8.91 -3.18
CA VAL A 213 -17.13 -7.48 -2.87
C VAL A 213 -15.73 -6.93 -3.15
N ARG A 214 -15.48 -6.64 -4.42
CA ARG A 214 -14.27 -5.96 -4.93
C ARG A 214 -14.68 -4.70 -5.72
N PRO A 215 -13.82 -3.68 -5.79
CA PRO A 215 -14.02 -2.53 -6.67
C PRO A 215 -14.17 -2.93 -8.14
#